data_AF-A0A7V0JBJ6-F1
#
_entry.id   AF-A0A7V0JBJ6-F1
#
_cell.length_a   1.000
_cell.length_b   1.000
_cell.length_c   1.000
_cell.angle_alpha   90.00
_cell.angle_beta   90.00
_cell.angle_gamma   90.00
#
_symmetry.space_group_name_H-M   'P 1'
#
loop_
_entity.id
_entity.type
_entity.pdbx_description
1 polymer ?
#
loop_
_entity_poly.entity_id
_entity_poly.type
_entity_poly.pdbx_seq_one_letter_code
_entity_poly.pdbx_strand_id
1 'polypeptide(L)' 'MAKGYKQLSLKERDRITEMKSEGMSLRAIAKDLGRSPSTLSRELRRNGTPSYRVYLSHRAH' A
#
# COMPACT_ATOMS: atom_id res chain seq x y z
N MET A 1 12.15 -2.99 -21.51
CA MET A 1 12.61 -2.77 -20.12
C MET A 1 11.65 -3.49 -19.17
N ALA A 2 12.06 -4.60 -18.55
CA ALA A 2 11.22 -5.32 -17.59
C ALA A 2 11.03 -4.44 -16.35
N LYS A 3 9.82 -3.93 -16.12
CA LYS A 3 9.50 -3.14 -14.94
C LYS A 3 9.40 -4.10 -13.76
N GLY A 4 10.56 -4.39 -13.15
CA GLY A 4 10.66 -5.23 -11.96
C GLY A 4 9.68 -4.72 -10.89
N TYR A 5 8.74 -5.58 -10.52
CA TYR A 5 7.79 -5.27 -9.46
C TYR A 5 8.58 -5.21 -8.15
N LYS A 6 8.98 -4.02 -7.73
CA LYS A 6 9.57 -3.83 -6.40
C LYS A 6 8.44 -3.91 -5.39
N GLN A 7 8.27 -5.11 -4.83
CA GLN A 7 7.32 -5.41 -3.76
C GLN A 7 7.44 -4.36 -2.65
N LEU A 8 6.31 -4.03 -2.02
CA LEU A 8 6.33 -3.16 -0.85
C LEU A 8 7.03 -3.91 0.28
N SER A 9 8.02 -3.26 0.88
CA SER A 9 8.64 -3.74 2.11
C SER A 9 7.65 -3.72 3.27
N LEU A 10 7.91 -4.50 4.31
CA LEU A 10 7.10 -4.49 5.55
C LEU A 10 6.95 -3.06 6.11
N LYS A 11 8.02 -2.27 6.10
CA LYS A 11 7.99 -0.87 6.54
C LYS A 11 7.04 0.00 5.71
N GLU A 12 7.04 -0.15 4.38
CA GLU A 12 6.09 0.57 3.52
C GLU A 12 4.65 0.13 3.79
N ARG A 13 4.44 -1.16 4.08
CA ARG A 13 3.13 -1.72 4.40
C ARG A 13 2.59 -1.21 5.72
N ASP A 14 3.41 -1.17 6.77
CA ASP A 14 3.02 -0.65 8.08
C ASP A 14 2.70 0.84 8.02
N ARG A 15 3.50 1.61 7.27
CA ARG A 15 3.25 3.04 7.02
C ARG A 15 1.91 3.27 6.30
N ILE A 16 1.55 2.41 5.35
CA ILE A 16 0.24 2.47 4.68
C ILE A 16 -0.89 2.27 5.70
N THR A 17 -0.74 1.30 6.60
CA THR A 17 -1.74 0.98 7.64
C THR A 17 -1.91 2.14 8.62
N GLU A 18 -0.81 2.68 9.13
CA GLU A 18 -0.78 3.84 10.04
C GLU A 18 -1.46 5.05 9.40
N MET A 19 -0.96 5.50 8.24
CA MET A 19 -1.55 6.65 7.53
C MET A 19 -3.01 6.40 7.11
N LYS A 20 -3.42 5.15 6.86
CA LYS A 20 -4.82 4.84 6.58
C LYS A 20 -5.71 4.98 7.80
N SER A 21 -5.22 4.58 8.98
CA SER A 21 -5.93 4.77 10.25
C SER A 21 -6.10 6.26 10.59
N GLU A 22 -5.14 7.09 10.18
CA GLU A 22 -5.22 8.55 10.24
C GLU A 22 -6.16 9.17 9.20
N GLY A 23 -6.81 8.36 8.36
CA GLY A 23 -7.76 8.82 7.35
C GLY A 23 -7.12 9.38 6.07
N MET A 24 -5.79 9.23 5.88
CA MET A 24 -5.12 9.78 4.70
C MET A 24 -5.60 9.13 3.40
N SER A 25 -5.60 9.93 2.32
CA SER A 25 -5.89 9.45 0.98
C SER A 25 -4.75 8.61 0.42
N LEU A 26 -5.06 7.68 -0.49
CA LEU A 26 -4.02 6.85 -1.13
C LEU A 26 -2.98 7.66 -1.91
N ARG A 27 -3.36 8.84 -2.43
CA ARG A 27 -2.44 9.73 -3.14
C ARG A 27 -1.45 10.38 -2.18
N ALA A 28 -1.90 10.78 -0.99
CA ALA A 28 -1.02 11.33 0.05
C ALA A 28 -0.01 10.27 0.52
N ILE A 29 -0.50 9.07 0.82
CA ILE A 29 0.32 7.91 1.22
C ILE A 29 1.35 7.56 0.15
N ALA A 30 0.93 7.52 -1.13
CA ALA A 30 1.84 7.25 -2.25
C ALA A 30 2.95 8.30 -2.37
N LYS A 31 2.60 9.58 -2.16
CA LYS A 31 3.56 10.68 -2.18
C LYS A 31 4.56 10.58 -1.02
N ASP A 32 4.09 10.26 0.18
CA ASP A 32 4.95 10.06 1.37
C ASP A 32 5.97 8.92 1.15
N LEU A 33 5.52 7.83 0.54
CA LEU A 33 6.37 6.67 0.23
C LEU A 33 7.23 6.82 -1.02
N GLY A 34 7.10 7.93 -1.77
CA GLY A 34 7.77 8.10 -3.06
C GLY A 34 7.37 7.04 -4.11
N ARG A 35 6.16 6.49 -4.01
CA ARG A 35 5.62 5.45 -4.90
C ARG A 35 4.51 6.01 -5.78
N SER A 36 4.22 5.32 -6.89
CA SER A 36 3.06 5.70 -7.70
C SER A 36 1.76 5.28 -7.00
N PRO A 37 0.69 6.11 -7.04
CA PRO A 37 -0.63 5.72 -6.51
C PRO A 37 -1.16 4.43 -7.16
N SER A 38 -0.81 4.20 -8.43
CA SER A 38 -1.13 2.96 -9.16
C SER A 38 -0.43 1.73 -8.59
N THR A 39 0.74 1.86 -7.98
CA THR A 39 1.43 0.75 -7.30
C THR A 39 0.67 0.37 -6.02
N LEU A 40 0.36 1.36 -5.18
CA LEU A 40 -0.43 1.11 -3.96
C LEU A 40 -1.82 0.57 -4.27
N SER A 41 -2.51 1.08 -5.29
CA SER A 41 -3.83 0.58 -5.69
C SER A 41 -3.78 -0.89 -6.14
N ARG A 42 -2.74 -1.28 -6.89
CA ARG A 42 -2.57 -2.67 -7.33
C ARG A 42 -2.24 -3.59 -6.15
N GLU A 43 -1.38 -3.14 -5.22
CA GLU A 43 -1.08 -3.88 -4.01
C GLU A 43 -2.34 -4.05 -3.14
N LEU A 44 -3.07 -2.98 -2.88
CA LEU A 44 -4.32 -3.02 -2.11
C LEU A 44 -5.39 -3.89 -2.78
N ARG A 45 -5.45 -3.92 -4.12
CA ARG A 45 -6.37 -4.82 -4.82
C ARG A 45 -5.95 -6.29 -4.70
N ARG A 46 -4.64 -6.57 -4.67
CA ARG A 46 -4.12 -7.94 -4.55
C ARG A 46 -4.15 -8.46 -3.11
N ASN A 47 -3.82 -7.60 -2.15
CA ASN A 47 -3.54 -7.95 -0.76
C ASN A 47 -4.54 -7.33 0.25
N GLY A 48 -5.43 -6.44 -0.20
CA GLY A 48 -6.45 -5.82 0.65
C GLY A 48 -7.74 -6.63 0.72
N THR A 49 -8.43 -6.57 1.85
CA THR A 49 -9.79 -7.11 2.02
C THR A 49 -10.85 -6.01 1.84
N PRO A 50 -12.02 -6.31 1.24
CA PRO A 50 -13.05 -5.30 0.96
C PRO A 50 -13.62 -4.63 2.22
N SER A 51 -13.62 -5.35 3.34
CA SER A 51 -14.44 -5.03 4.52
C SER A 51 -13.86 -3.96 5.45
N TYR A 52 -12.62 -3.48 5.25
CA TYR A 52 -12.08 -2.46 6.17
C TYR A 52 -11.16 -1.40 5.59
N ARG A 53 -10.77 -1.41 4.30
CA ARG A 53 -9.76 -0.45 3.81
C ARG A 53 -8.48 -0.46 4.71
N VAL A 54 -8.22 -1.58 5.38
CA VAL A 54 -7.05 -1.81 6.23
C VAL A 54 -6.12 -2.72 5.46
N TYR A 55 -4.87 -2.27 5.34
CA TYR A 55 -3.81 -3.06 4.75
C TYR A 55 -3.37 -4.10 5.79
N LEU A 56 -3.64 -5.38 5.55
CA LEU A 56 -3.20 -6.45 6.44
C LEU A 56 -1.79 -6.86 6.05
N SER A 57 -0.79 -6.31 6.75
CA SER A 57 0.64 -6.60 6.54
C SER A 57 0.94 -8.11 6.43
N HIS A 58 0.18 -8.95 7.14
CA HIS A 58 0.33 -10.41 7.20
C HIS A 58 -0.17 -11.21 5.97
N ARG A 59 -0.92 -10.62 5.04
CA ARG A 59 -1.40 -11.34 3.83
C ARG A 59 -0.50 -11.18 2.61
N ALA A 60 0.52 -10.35 2.71
CA ALA A 60 1.33 -9.97 1.58
C ALA A 60 2.64 -10.80 1.61
N HIS A 61 2.64 -11.89 0.84
CA HIS A 61 3.65 -12.96 0.86
C HIS A 61 4.81 -12.72 -0.13
#